data_AF-A0A967W6B9-F1
#
_entry.id   AF-A0A967W6B9-F1
#
_cell.length_a   1.000
_cell.length_b   1.000
_cell.length_c   1.000
_cell.angle_alpha   90.00
_cell.angle_beta   90.00
_cell.angle_gamma   90.00
#
_symmetry.space_group_name_H-M   'P 1'
#
loop_
_entity.id
_entity.type
_entity.pdbx_description
1 polymer ?
#
loop_
_entity_poly.entity_id
_entity_poly.type
_entity_poly.pdbx_seq_one_letter_code
_entity_poly.pdbx_strand_id
1 'polypeptide(L)'
;MLSIWTFLTLVHLIGLSLGVGAATVKLTLLLKAKSDPDFVSTYLKVNRPITRIIITGLILLTLSGIVWIILGTAFTALFIIKLILVVAIWIMGPIIDNVLEPKYKKLAPVPGSQISVEFAGIQQRLIFLETLATADFYIITILGILI
;
A
#
# COMPACT_ATOMS: atom_id res chain seq x y z
N MET A 1 -9.36 13.08 29.99
CA MET A 1 -8.44 11.93 30.03
C MET A 1 -8.71 11.10 28.79
N LEU A 2 -7.68 10.77 27.99
CA LEU A 2 -7.83 9.89 26.83
C LEU A 2 -7.98 8.45 27.31
N SER A 3 -9.05 7.76 26.90
CA SER A 3 -9.19 6.33 27.17
C SER A 3 -8.27 5.53 26.25
N ILE A 4 -7.88 4.30 26.67
CA ILE A 4 -7.10 3.39 25.82
C ILE A 4 -7.81 3.11 24.48
N TRP A 5 -9.13 3.02 24.49
CA TRP A 5 -9.96 2.82 23.30
C TRP A 5 -9.86 3.99 22.33
N THR A 6 -9.94 5.22 22.84
CA THR A 6 -9.81 6.44 22.02
C THR A 6 -8.40 6.54 21.43
N PHE A 7 -7.37 6.24 22.22
CA PHE A 7 -5.99 6.24 21.74
C PHE A 7 -5.78 5.22 20.62
N LEU A 8 -6.21 3.97 20.81
CA LEU A 8 -6.11 2.93 19.80
C LEU A 8 -6.86 3.28 18.52
N THR A 9 -8.06 3.87 18.64
CA THR A 9 -8.85 4.33 17.49
C THR A 9 -8.10 5.39 16.70
N LEU A 10 -7.53 6.40 17.37
CA LEU A 10 -6.75 7.44 16.71
C LEU A 10 -5.52 6.87 16.00
N VAL A 11 -4.77 5.99 16.67
CA VAL A 11 -3.61 5.32 16.06
C VAL A 11 -4.02 4.49 14.84
N HIS A 12 -5.11 3.74 14.93
CA HIS A 12 -5.63 2.93 13.83
C HIS A 12 -6.05 3.79 12.64
N LEU A 13 -6.77 4.88 12.89
CA LEU A 13 -7.22 5.81 11.85
C LEU A 13 -6.05 6.55 11.19
N ILE A 14 -5.03 6.94 11.97
CA ILE A 14 -3.80 7.52 11.42
C ILE A 14 -3.10 6.49 10.53
N GLY A 15 -2.92 5.25 11.03
CA GLY A 15 -2.30 4.18 10.25
C GLY A 15 -3.03 3.91 8.94
N LEU A 16 -4.36 3.87 8.98
CA LEU A 16 -5.22 3.67 7.82
C LEU A 16 -5.10 4.81 6.81
N SER A 17 -5.15 6.05 7.30
CA SER A 17 -5.05 7.25 6.45
C SER A 17 -3.70 7.33 5.75
N LEU A 18 -2.61 7.00 6.47
CA LEU A 18 -1.27 6.92 5.90
C LEU A 18 -1.17 5.82 4.84
N GLY A 19 -1.69 4.63 5.13
CA GLY A 19 -1.68 3.49 4.20
C GLY A 19 -2.44 3.80 2.90
N VAL A 20 -3.73 4.13 3.01
CA VAL A 20 -4.62 4.41 1.86
C VAL A 20 -4.11 5.61 1.04
N GLY A 21 -3.77 6.70 1.72
CA GLY A 21 -3.30 7.93 1.08
C GLY A 21 -1.99 7.72 0.32
N ALA A 22 -0.99 7.11 0.97
CA ALA A 22 0.30 6.87 0.34
C ALA A 22 0.24 5.83 -0.79
N ALA A 23 -0.56 4.76 -0.64
CA ALA A 23 -0.79 3.78 -1.71
C ALA A 23 -1.44 4.44 -2.93
N THR A 24 -2.45 5.29 -2.72
CA THR A 24 -3.10 6.05 -3.79
C THR A 24 -2.11 6.98 -4.50
N VAL A 25 -1.27 7.71 -3.76
CA VAL A 25 -0.22 8.56 -4.34
C VAL A 25 0.80 7.72 -5.13
N LYS A 26 1.24 6.58 -4.59
CA LYS A 26 2.18 5.68 -5.27
C LYS A 26 1.61 5.20 -6.62
N LEU A 27 0.38 4.71 -6.61
CA LEU A 27 -0.32 4.22 -7.80
C LEU A 27 -0.52 5.32 -8.84
N THR A 28 -0.98 6.50 -8.43
CA THR A 28 -1.19 7.63 -9.35
C THR A 28 0.12 8.10 -9.99
N LEU A 29 1.21 8.16 -9.24
CA LEU A 29 2.53 8.48 -9.79
C LEU A 29 3.05 7.39 -10.74
N LEU A 30 2.79 6.12 -10.45
CA LEU A 30 3.15 5.01 -11.33
C LEU A 30 2.34 5.05 -12.64
N LEU A 31 1.04 5.35 -12.57
CA LEU A 31 0.20 5.55 -13.75
C LEU A 31 0.67 6.76 -14.58
N LYS A 32 1.10 7.84 -13.93
CA LYS A 32 1.73 8.98 -14.61
C LYS A 32 3.02 8.53 -15.32
N ALA A 33 3.89 7.75 -14.66
CA ALA A 33 5.11 7.19 -15.25
C ALA A 33 4.85 6.24 -16.43
N LYS A 34 3.66 5.61 -16.51
CA LYS A 34 3.25 4.84 -17.69
C LYS A 34 2.88 5.74 -18.87
N SER A 35 2.18 6.85 -18.61
CA SER A 35 1.77 7.81 -19.65
C SER A 35 2.92 8.71 -20.12
N ASP A 36 3.96 8.85 -19.31
CA ASP A 36 5.03 9.82 -19.46
C ASP A 36 6.37 9.15 -19.07
N PRO A 37 7.12 8.59 -20.04
CA PRO A 37 8.33 7.83 -19.77
C PRO A 37 9.43 8.67 -19.10
N ASP A 38 9.48 9.98 -19.34
CA ASP A 38 10.46 10.87 -18.74
C ASP A 38 10.20 11.06 -17.22
N PHE A 39 8.95 10.85 -16.79
CA PHE A 39 8.55 10.90 -15.38
C PHE A 39 9.04 9.70 -14.55
N VAL A 40 9.47 8.60 -15.18
CA VAL A 40 9.95 7.39 -14.47
C VAL A 40 11.07 7.72 -13.48
N SER A 41 12.00 8.61 -13.85
CA SER A 41 13.10 9.01 -12.98
C SER A 41 12.61 9.75 -11.71
N THR A 42 11.58 10.58 -11.85
CA THR A 42 10.94 11.29 -10.74
C THR A 42 10.20 10.32 -9.84
N TYR A 43 9.40 9.41 -10.42
CA TYR A 43 8.74 8.33 -9.68
C TYR A 43 9.74 7.54 -8.82
N LEU A 44 10.84 7.07 -9.41
CA LEU A 44 11.84 6.27 -8.68
C LEU A 44 12.48 7.01 -7.49
N LYS A 45 12.62 8.35 -7.56
CA LYS A 45 13.17 9.17 -6.47
C LYS A 45 12.18 9.27 -5.30
N VAL A 46 10.91 9.46 -5.58
CA VAL A 46 9.86 9.64 -4.56
C VAL A 46 9.23 8.34 -4.07
N ASN A 47 9.41 7.25 -4.81
CA ASN A 47 8.80 5.96 -4.48
C ASN A 47 9.21 5.45 -3.10
N ARG A 48 10.53 5.47 -2.79
CA ARG A 48 11.05 4.96 -1.52
C ARG A 48 10.47 5.66 -0.28
N PRO A 49 10.42 7.00 -0.18
CA PRO A 49 9.78 7.65 0.96
C PRO A 49 8.28 7.36 1.04
N ILE A 50 7.56 7.25 -0.10
CA ILE A 50 6.14 6.87 -0.11
C ILE A 50 5.95 5.45 0.44
N THR A 51 6.73 4.47 -0.03
CA THR A 51 6.70 3.09 0.49
C THR A 51 6.97 3.05 2.00
N ARG A 52 7.89 3.87 2.52
CA ARG A 52 8.11 3.96 3.97
C ARG A 52 6.87 4.45 4.73
N ILE A 53 6.15 5.43 4.18
CA ILE A 53 4.89 5.91 4.78
C ILE A 53 3.83 4.79 4.78
N ILE A 54 3.71 4.03 3.68
CA ILE A 54 2.80 2.87 3.60
C ILE A 54 3.15 1.85 4.68
N ILE A 55 4.43 1.46 4.79
CA ILE A 55 4.90 0.50 5.80
C ILE A 55 4.62 1.00 7.22
N THR A 56 4.90 2.27 7.51
CA THR A 56 4.58 2.86 8.83
C THR A 56 3.08 2.82 9.11
N GLY A 57 2.24 3.20 8.13
CA GLY A 57 0.79 3.12 8.24
C GLY A 57 0.31 1.69 8.53
N LEU A 58 0.85 0.71 7.81
CA LEU A 58 0.53 -0.71 7.97
C LEU A 58 0.96 -1.25 9.34
N ILE A 59 2.12 -0.84 9.87
CA ILE A 59 2.56 -1.18 11.23
C ILE A 59 1.59 -0.61 12.27
N LEU A 60 1.22 0.66 12.17
CA LEU A 60 0.27 1.29 13.11
C LEU A 60 -1.09 0.59 13.08
N LEU A 61 -1.61 0.31 11.89
CA LEU A 61 -2.84 -0.45 11.67
C LEU A 61 -2.79 -1.84 12.32
N THR A 62 -1.70 -2.57 12.08
CA THR A 62 -1.53 -3.95 12.54
C THR A 62 -1.40 -4.00 14.06
N LEU A 63 -0.56 -3.15 14.65
CA LEU A 63 -0.35 -3.12 16.10
C LEU A 63 -1.62 -2.71 16.84
N SER A 64 -2.31 -1.66 16.38
CA SER A 64 -3.57 -1.23 16.99
C SER A 64 -4.67 -2.28 16.86
N GLY A 65 -4.76 -2.95 15.70
CA GLY A 65 -5.70 -4.06 15.48
C GLY A 65 -5.43 -5.27 16.38
N ILE A 66 -4.16 -5.66 16.54
CA ILE A 66 -3.76 -6.75 17.45
C ILE A 66 -4.15 -6.41 18.89
N VAL A 67 -3.89 -5.17 19.34
CA VAL A 67 -4.27 -4.75 20.70
C VAL A 67 -5.78 -4.81 20.90
N TRP A 68 -6.59 -4.40 19.93
CA TRP A 68 -8.05 -4.56 20.00
C TRP A 68 -8.50 -6.01 20.13
N ILE A 69 -7.85 -6.93 19.42
CA ILE A 69 -8.13 -8.38 19.54
C ILE A 69 -7.81 -8.85 20.97
N ILE A 70 -6.64 -8.46 21.51
CA ILE A 70 -6.22 -8.83 22.88
C ILE A 70 -7.19 -8.27 23.93
N LEU A 71 -7.75 -7.07 23.70
CA LEU A 71 -8.73 -6.44 24.59
C LEU A 71 -10.16 -7.03 24.46
N GLY A 72 -10.35 -8.08 23.65
CA GLY A 72 -11.60 -8.83 23.60
C GLY A 72 -12.57 -8.44 22.49
N THR A 73 -12.09 -7.85 21.39
CA THR A 73 -12.94 -7.58 20.21
C THR A 73 -13.51 -8.89 19.64
N ALA A 74 -14.83 -8.93 19.42
CA ALA A 74 -15.51 -10.11 18.91
C ALA A 74 -15.17 -10.39 17.44
N PHE A 75 -15.00 -11.67 17.09
CA PHE A 75 -14.72 -12.11 15.73
C PHE A 75 -16.01 -12.28 14.91
N THR A 76 -16.48 -11.18 14.31
CA THR A 76 -17.55 -11.22 13.32
C THR A 76 -17.03 -11.67 11.95
N ALA A 77 -17.92 -12.13 11.06
CA ALA A 77 -17.53 -12.52 9.70
C ALA A 77 -16.82 -11.37 8.94
N LEU A 78 -17.34 -10.14 9.05
CA LEU A 78 -16.73 -8.96 8.43
C LEU A 78 -15.34 -8.64 9.01
N PHE A 79 -15.16 -8.83 10.32
CA PHE A 79 -13.86 -8.64 10.96
C PHE A 79 -12.83 -9.66 10.45
N ILE A 80 -13.22 -10.93 10.31
CA ILE A 80 -12.34 -11.98 9.75
C ILE A 80 -11.93 -11.63 8.31
N ILE A 81 -12.87 -11.18 7.48
CA ILE A 81 -12.56 -10.74 6.11
C ILE A 81 -11.55 -9.59 6.13
N LYS A 82 -11.75 -8.59 6.99
CA LYS A 82 -10.81 -7.47 7.16
C LYS A 82 -9.41 -7.96 7.53
N LEU A 83 -9.29 -8.92 8.45
CA LEU A 83 -7.99 -9.49 8.82
C LEU A 83 -7.30 -10.21 7.66
N ILE A 84 -8.05 -10.98 6.86
CA ILE A 84 -7.51 -11.66 5.67
C ILE A 84 -6.95 -10.63 4.67
N LEU A 85 -7.68 -9.53 4.44
CA LEU A 85 -7.21 -8.46 3.54
C LEU A 85 -5.95 -7.77 4.07
N VAL A 86 -5.86 -7.52 5.38
CA VAL A 86 -4.63 -6.98 5.99
C VAL A 86 -3.44 -7.92 5.77
N VAL A 87 -3.64 -9.24 5.91
CA VAL A 87 -2.61 -10.24 5.60
C VAL A 87 -2.23 -10.24 4.12
N ALA A 88 -3.21 -10.09 3.21
CA ALA A 88 -2.95 -10.00 1.78
C ALA A 88 -2.05 -8.81 1.44
N ILE A 89 -2.29 -7.64 2.02
CA ILE A 89 -1.42 -6.45 1.85
C ILE A 89 0.00 -6.74 2.38
N TRP A 90 0.13 -7.39 3.54
CA TRP A 90 1.44 -7.77 4.09
C TRP A 90 2.23 -8.75 3.20
N ILE A 91 1.55 -9.54 2.39
CA ILE A 91 2.19 -10.45 1.42
C ILE A 91 2.52 -9.70 0.11
N MET A 92 1.60 -8.88 -0.38
CA MET A 92 1.79 -8.12 -1.62
C MET A 92 2.93 -7.10 -1.50
N GLY A 93 3.05 -6.40 -0.37
CA GLY A 93 4.09 -5.40 -0.14
C GLY A 93 5.51 -5.90 -0.43
N PRO A 94 5.97 -6.99 0.22
CA PRO A 94 7.27 -7.60 -0.07
C PRO A 94 7.45 -8.06 -1.52
N ILE A 95 6.41 -8.58 -2.18
CA ILE A 95 6.48 -8.97 -3.59
C ILE A 95 6.72 -7.74 -4.47
N ILE A 96 5.97 -6.67 -4.24
CA ILE A 96 6.13 -5.39 -4.94
C ILE A 96 7.55 -4.85 -4.69
N ASP A 97 7.92 -4.62 -3.43
CA ASP A 97 9.12 -3.87 -3.05
C ASP A 97 10.42 -4.65 -3.27
N ASN A 98 10.42 -5.97 -3.09
CA ASN A 98 11.64 -6.79 -3.16
C ASN A 98 11.78 -7.55 -4.49
N VAL A 99 10.71 -7.71 -5.27
CA VAL A 99 10.75 -8.48 -6.53
C VAL A 99 10.49 -7.61 -7.75
N LEU A 100 9.40 -6.83 -7.76
CA LEU A 100 9.02 -6.06 -8.95
C LEU A 100 9.72 -4.71 -9.04
N GLU A 101 9.79 -3.95 -7.96
CA GLU A 101 10.43 -2.63 -7.95
C GLU A 101 11.92 -2.68 -8.33
N PRO A 102 12.74 -3.64 -7.85
CA PRO A 102 14.14 -3.71 -8.26
C PRO A 102 14.29 -3.98 -9.76
N LYS A 103 13.41 -4.84 -10.32
CA LYS A 103 13.37 -5.11 -11.77
C LYS A 103 12.94 -3.88 -12.55
N TYR A 104 11.90 -3.19 -12.08
CA TYR A 104 11.41 -1.95 -12.67
C TYR A 104 12.50 -0.87 -12.72
N LYS A 105 13.23 -0.69 -11.61
CA LYS A 105 14.36 0.24 -11.53
C LYS A 105 15.52 -0.15 -12.44
N LYS A 106 15.86 -1.44 -12.52
CA LYS A 106 16.96 -1.94 -13.36
C LYS A 106 16.68 -1.77 -14.86
N LEU A 107 15.42 -1.95 -15.27
CA LEU A 107 14.98 -1.89 -16.65
C LEU A 107 14.47 -0.49 -17.06
N ALA A 108 14.55 0.50 -16.16
CA ALA A 108 14.01 1.83 -16.42
C ALA A 108 14.64 2.45 -17.67
N PRO A 109 13.83 3.00 -18.60
CA PRO A 109 14.35 3.63 -19.81
C PRO A 109 15.17 4.88 -19.44
N VAL A 110 16.18 5.16 -20.26
CA VAL A 110 16.86 6.45 -20.24
C VAL A 110 15.95 7.47 -20.92
N PRO A 111 15.90 8.75 -20.47
CA PRO A 111 15.13 9.79 -21.15
C PRO A 111 15.44 9.83 -22.65
N GLY A 112 14.40 9.86 -23.48
CA GLY A 112 14.51 9.83 -24.94
C GLY A 112 14.82 8.45 -25.57
N SER A 113 15.04 7.40 -24.79
CA SER A 113 15.17 6.02 -25.30
C SER A 113 13.82 5.35 -25.53
N GLN A 114 13.75 4.39 -26.44
CA GLN A 114 12.56 3.56 -26.63
C GLN A 114 12.32 2.65 -25.42
N ILE A 115 11.06 2.50 -25.01
CA ILE A 115 10.66 1.57 -23.96
C ILE A 115 10.88 0.13 -24.44
N SER A 116 11.62 -0.66 -23.66
CA SER A 116 11.78 -2.09 -23.93
C SER A 116 10.49 -2.86 -23.60
N VAL A 117 10.25 -3.95 -24.32
CA VAL A 117 9.10 -4.86 -24.07
C VAL A 117 9.16 -5.44 -22.66
N GLU A 118 10.36 -5.74 -22.17
CA GLU A 118 10.58 -6.24 -20.82
C GLU A 118 10.18 -5.22 -19.75
N PHE A 119 10.55 -3.95 -19.92
CA PHE A 119 10.15 -2.88 -19.02
C PHE A 119 8.63 -2.71 -19.00
N ALA A 120 7.99 -2.68 -20.18
CA ALA A 120 6.54 -2.57 -20.29
C ALA A 120 5.82 -3.72 -19.55
N GLY A 121 6.32 -4.95 -19.69
CA GLY A 121 5.77 -6.11 -18.99
C GLY A 121 5.90 -6.01 -17.46
N ILE A 122 7.04 -5.56 -16.94
CA ILE A 122 7.22 -5.33 -15.50
C ILE A 122 6.35 -4.18 -15.01
N GLN A 123 6.25 -3.09 -15.77
CA GLN A 123 5.42 -1.94 -15.43
C GLN A 123 3.95 -2.32 -15.31
N GLN A 124 3.42 -3.13 -16.23
CA GLN A 124 2.04 -3.61 -16.16
C GLN A 124 1.77 -4.47 -14.93
N ARG A 125 2.68 -5.40 -14.60
CA ARG A 125 2.57 -6.24 -13.39
C ARG A 125 2.61 -5.39 -12.11
N LEU A 126 3.49 -4.41 -12.08
CA LEU A 126 3.61 -3.49 -10.94
C LEU A 126 2.31 -2.67 -10.77
N ILE A 127 1.78 -2.09 -11.86
CA ILE A 127 0.50 -1.37 -11.82
C ILE A 127 -0.63 -2.26 -11.33
N PHE A 128 -0.70 -3.50 -11.81
CA PHE A 128 -1.73 -4.44 -11.38
C PHE A 128 -1.67 -4.71 -9.88
N LEU A 129 -0.50 -5.06 -9.33
CA LEU A 129 -0.36 -5.34 -7.90
C LEU A 129 -0.57 -4.09 -7.04
N GLU A 130 -0.07 -2.92 -7.46
CA GLU A 130 -0.31 -1.65 -6.76
C GLU A 130 -1.79 -1.27 -6.76
N THR A 131 -2.51 -1.57 -7.86
CA THR A 131 -3.96 -1.36 -7.94
C THR A 131 -4.70 -2.27 -6.97
N LEU A 132 -4.35 -3.56 -6.93
CA LEU A 132 -4.95 -4.50 -5.98
C LEU A 132 -4.67 -4.11 -4.53
N ALA A 133 -3.42 -3.79 -4.18
CA ALA A 133 -3.06 -3.37 -2.83
C ALA A 133 -3.78 -2.07 -2.43
N THR A 134 -3.90 -1.11 -3.34
CA THR A 134 -4.65 0.12 -3.11
C THR A 134 -6.14 -0.15 -2.92
N ALA A 135 -6.73 -1.02 -3.75
CA ALA A 135 -8.13 -1.42 -3.61
C ALA A 135 -8.39 -2.12 -2.26
N ASP A 136 -7.50 -3.03 -1.84
CA ASP A 136 -7.59 -3.70 -0.54
C ASP A 136 -7.59 -2.68 0.62
N PHE A 137 -6.74 -1.65 0.55
CA PHE A 137 -6.76 -0.56 1.54
C PHE A 137 -8.13 0.13 1.62
N TYR A 138 -8.75 0.46 0.48
CA TYR A 138 -10.10 1.05 0.45
C TYR A 138 -11.16 0.09 1.00
N ILE A 139 -11.10 -1.20 0.66
CA ILE A 139 -12.03 -2.21 1.18
C ILE A 139 -11.88 -2.34 2.71
N ILE A 140 -10.65 -2.36 3.23
CA ILE A 140 -10.36 -2.38 4.67
C ILE A 140 -10.93 -1.13 5.35
N THR A 141 -10.85 0.04 4.71
CA THR A 141 -11.48 1.28 5.22
C THR A 141 -13.00 1.13 5.30
N ILE A 142 -13.64 0.67 4.22
CA ILE A 142 -15.10 0.47 4.20
C ILE A 142 -15.52 -0.54 5.27
N LEU A 143 -14.85 -1.69 5.37
CA LEU A 143 -15.13 -2.68 6.41
C LEU A 143 -14.92 -2.11 7.82
N GLY A 144 -13.92 -1.22 8.00
CA GLY A 144 -13.69 -0.54 9.27
C GLY A 144 -14.78 0.46 9.68
N ILE A 145 -15.61 0.92 8.74
CA ILE A 145 -16.78 1.77 9.02
C ILE A 145 -18.01 0.91 9.34
N LEU A 146 -18.10 -0.28 8.75
CA LEU A 146 -19.24 -1.20 8.89
C LEU A 146 -19.19 -2.08 10.15
N ILE A 147 -18.05 -2.13 10.84
CA ILE A 147 -17.79 -2.91 12.07
C ILE A 147 -17.65 -1.95 13.24
#